data_AF-A0A7S2K1D1-F1
#
_entry.id   AF-A0A7S2K1D1-F1
#
_cell.length_a   1.000
_cell.length_b   1.000
_cell.length_c   1.000
_cell.angle_alpha   90.00
_cell.angle_beta   90.00
_cell.angle_gamma   90.00
#
_symmetry.space_group_name_H-M   'P 1'
#
loop_
_entity.id
_entity.type
_entity.pdbx_description
1 polymer ?
#
loop_
_entity_poly.entity_id
_entity_poly.type
_entity_poly.pdbx_seq_one_letter_code
_entity_poly.pdbx_strand_id
1 'polypeptide(L)'
;ALHRAKVVFGSRECRLANGTKQIMRCFLPRQIPSQRGDPEVLTPRIWVRGMGYAALSPNVRIHSAFAVLSVNPARGSLAGGTTLTIRGRGFHSNASRHEVFVRIRSVQGNASTNTSALVDLPCLLSGPAEAGA
;
A
#
# COMPACT_ATOMS: atom_id res chain seq x y z
N ALA A 1 21.63 0.44 24.50
CA ALA A 1 20.75 -0.74 24.24
C ALA A 1 20.33 -0.83 22.76
N LEU A 2 19.81 0.25 22.16
CA LEU A 2 19.31 0.25 20.77
C LEU A 2 20.34 -0.02 19.68
N HIS A 3 21.56 0.51 19.77
CA HIS A 3 22.63 0.26 18.79
C HIS A 3 23.10 -1.21 18.71
N ARG A 4 22.57 -2.08 19.56
CA ARG A 4 22.86 -3.52 19.57
C ARG A 4 21.70 -4.36 19.05
N ALA A 5 20.56 -3.76 18.71
CA ALA A 5 19.41 -4.48 18.21
C ALA A 5 19.21 -4.23 16.71
N LYS A 6 18.75 -5.24 16.00
CA LYS A 6 18.32 -5.17 14.61
C LYS A 6 16.94 -5.81 14.49
N VAL A 7 15.98 -5.06 13.97
CA VAL A 7 14.60 -5.53 13.77
C VAL A 7 14.32 -5.51 12.27
N VAL A 8 13.93 -6.65 11.71
CA VAL A 8 13.56 -6.77 10.30
C VAL A 8 12.19 -7.43 10.18
N PHE A 9 11.43 -7.04 9.16
CA PHE A 9 10.11 -7.55 8.82
C PHE A 9 10.19 -8.04 7.37
N GLY A 10 10.28 -9.35 7.16
CA GLY A 10 10.63 -9.89 5.85
C GLY A 10 12.01 -9.39 5.38
N SER A 11 12.07 -8.71 4.23
CA SER A 11 13.27 -8.06 3.69
C SER A 11 13.50 -6.64 4.22
N ARG A 12 12.57 -6.09 5.01
CA ARG A 12 12.52 -4.68 5.36
C ARG A 12 13.12 -4.43 6.73
N GLU A 13 14.12 -3.56 6.80
CA GLU A 13 14.71 -3.16 8.07
C GLU A 13 13.85 -2.09 8.76
N CYS A 14 13.55 -2.30 10.04
CA CYS A 14 12.82 -1.36 10.87
C CYS A 14 13.81 -0.39 11.53
N ARG A 15 13.65 0.91 11.27
CA ARG A 15 14.51 1.94 11.85
C ARG A 15 14.15 2.14 13.32
N LEU A 16 15.03 1.68 14.21
CA LEU A 16 14.82 1.75 15.65
C LEU A 16 14.71 3.21 16.13
N ALA A 17 13.66 3.50 16.90
CA ALA A 17 13.37 4.82 17.45
C ALA A 17 13.82 4.90 18.91
N ASN A 18 13.24 4.05 19.76
CA ASN A 18 13.63 3.90 21.16
C ASN A 18 13.28 2.50 21.68
N GLY A 19 13.73 2.16 22.88
CA GLY A 19 13.45 0.86 23.44
C GLY A 19 14.03 0.63 24.83
N THR A 20 13.40 -0.28 25.55
CA THR A 20 13.77 -0.80 26.87
C THR A 20 14.15 -2.29 26.73
N LYS A 21 14.34 -2.99 27.86
CA LYS A 21 14.54 -4.45 27.88
C LYS A 21 13.33 -5.23 27.33
N GLN A 22 12.13 -4.64 27.39
CA GLN A 22 10.87 -5.33 27.03
C GLN A 22 10.14 -4.69 25.85
N ILE A 23 10.44 -3.43 25.50
CA ILE A 23 9.72 -2.69 24.47
C ILE A 23 10.72 -2.18 23.45
N MET A 24 10.52 -2.44 22.15
CA MET A 24 11.25 -1.78 21.08
C MET A 24 10.27 -1.05 20.17
N ARG A 25 10.47 0.25 19.99
CA ARG A 25 9.75 1.06 19.00
C ARG A 25 10.63 1.25 17.79
N CYS A 26 10.07 1.02 16.62
CA CYS A 26 10.78 1.21 15.37
C CYS A 26 9.81 1.63 14.26
N PHE A 27 10.34 2.35 13.28
CA PHE A 27 9.60 2.79 12.11
C PHE A 27 9.92 1.88 10.93
N LEU A 28 8.92 1.14 10.45
CA LEU A 28 9.05 0.39 9.22
C LEU A 28 8.93 1.38 8.04
N PRO A 29 9.99 1.59 7.23
CA PRO A 29 9.93 2.56 6.14
C PRO A 29 8.83 2.16 5.15
N ARG A 30 8.10 3.13 4.59
CA ARG A 30 7.16 2.87 3.47
C ARG A 30 7.94 2.26 2.31
N GLN A 31 7.50 1.11 1.82
CA GLN A 31 8.01 0.53 0.58
C GLN A 31 6.85 0.16 -0.33
N ILE A 32 7.17 0.14 -1.62
CA ILE A 32 6.29 -0.26 -2.71
C ILE A 32 5.80 -1.67 -2.37
N PRO A 33 4.48 -1.90 -2.25
CA PRO A 33 3.94 -3.26 -2.18
C PRO A 33 4.52 -4.08 -3.33
N SER A 34 4.65 -5.39 -3.15
CA SER A 34 5.01 -6.27 -4.27
C SER A 34 4.18 -5.86 -5.51
N GLN A 35 4.83 -5.70 -6.67
CA GLN A 35 4.19 -5.20 -7.90
C GLN A 35 2.94 -6.00 -8.32
N ARG A 36 2.76 -7.17 -7.71
CA ARG A 36 1.68 -8.12 -7.96
C ARG A 36 0.40 -7.85 -7.16
N GLY A 37 0.40 -6.86 -6.25
CA GLY A 37 -0.78 -6.52 -5.45
C GLY A 37 -1.14 -7.57 -4.40
N ASP A 38 -0.26 -8.56 -4.18
CA ASP A 38 -0.47 -9.60 -3.18
C ASP A 38 -0.27 -9.02 -1.77
N PRO A 39 -1.16 -9.35 -0.81
CA PRO A 39 -0.99 -8.92 0.58
C PRO A 39 0.30 -9.51 1.16
N GLU A 40 1.31 -8.67 1.35
CA GLU A 40 2.58 -9.08 1.94
C GLU A 40 2.41 -9.26 3.45
N VAL A 41 2.65 -10.48 3.92
CA VAL A 41 2.62 -10.84 5.34
C VAL A 41 4.05 -10.84 5.88
N LEU A 42 4.36 -9.83 6.70
CA LEU A 42 5.69 -9.63 7.25
C LEU A 42 5.78 -10.21 8.66
N THR A 43 6.61 -11.23 8.81
CA THR A 43 6.96 -11.78 10.13
C THR A 43 8.19 -11.02 10.67
N PRO A 44 8.15 -10.50 11.90
CA PRO A 44 9.33 -9.86 12.48
C PRO A 44 10.43 -10.88 12.72
N ARG A 45 11.67 -10.39 12.68
CA ARG A 45 12.86 -11.05 13.21
C ARG A 45 13.64 -10.00 13.98
N ILE A 46 13.82 -10.26 15.27
CA ILE A 46 14.50 -9.36 16.19
C ILE A 46 15.78 -10.05 16.60
N TRP A 47 16.91 -9.40 16.34
CA TRP A 47 18.23 -9.86 16.76
C TRP A 47 18.85 -8.83 17.70
N VAL A 48 19.48 -9.31 18.77
CA VAL A 48 20.21 -8.47 19.72
C VAL A 48 21.62 -9.02 19.88
N ARG A 49 22.62 -8.16 19.67
CA ARG A 49 24.04 -8.52 19.82
C ARG A 49 24.31 -9.02 21.24
N GLY A 50 24.79 -10.26 21.34
CA GLY A 50 25.07 -10.93 22.62
C GLY A 50 23.89 -11.70 23.23
N MET A 51 22.69 -11.63 22.63
CA MET A 51 21.52 -12.43 23.06
C MET A 51 20.94 -13.31 21.93
N GLY A 52 21.24 -13.02 20.67
CA GLY A 52 20.73 -13.80 19.54
C GLY A 52 19.34 -13.34 19.09
N TYR A 53 18.55 -14.28 18.55
CA TYR A 53 17.20 -14.01 18.06
C TYR A 53 16.17 -14.09 19.19
N ALA A 54 15.23 -13.14 19.21
CA ALA A 54 14.12 -13.17 20.16
C ALA A 54 13.10 -14.26 19.80
N ALA A 55 12.55 -14.92 20.81
CA ALA A 55 11.37 -15.75 20.66
C ALA A 55 10.15 -14.86 20.33
N LEU A 56 9.33 -15.29 19.39
CA LEU A 56 8.13 -14.57 18.97
C LEU A 56 6.90 -15.41 19.32
N SER A 57 5.85 -14.73 19.79
CA SER A 57 4.55 -15.37 19.95
C SER A 57 4.05 -15.90 18.60
N PRO A 58 3.33 -17.03 18.58
CA PRO A 58 2.68 -17.48 17.37
C PRO A 58 1.73 -16.38 16.87
N ASN A 59 1.72 -16.16 15.54
CA ASN A 59 0.87 -15.18 14.84
C ASN A 59 1.26 -13.69 14.96
N VAL A 60 2.49 -13.35 15.35
CA VAL A 60 2.97 -11.96 15.18
C VAL A 60 3.25 -11.71 13.69
N ARG A 61 2.30 -11.07 13.00
CA ARG A 61 2.41 -10.73 11.57
C ARG A 61 1.93 -9.30 11.34
N ILE A 62 2.63 -8.58 10.46
CA ILE A 62 2.18 -7.28 9.96
C ILE A 62 1.73 -7.46 8.51
N HIS A 63 0.53 -6.98 8.21
CA HIS A 63 0.03 -6.93 6.84
C HIS A 63 0.34 -5.56 6.23
N SER A 64 1.01 -5.52 5.07
CA SER A 64 1.07 -4.29 4.29
C SER A 64 -0.24 -4.13 3.51
N ALA A 65 -1.21 -3.41 4.06
CA ALA A 65 -2.51 -3.22 3.41
C ALA A 65 -2.49 -2.02 2.44
N PHE A 66 -1.90 -2.20 1.25
CA PHE A 66 -2.26 -1.40 0.09
C PHE A 66 -3.35 -2.14 -0.67
N ALA A 67 -4.50 -1.53 -0.87
CA ALA A 67 -5.61 -2.19 -1.56
C ALA A 67 -6.55 -1.18 -2.20
N VAL A 68 -6.98 -1.46 -3.43
CA VAL A 68 -8.17 -0.83 -4.02
C VAL A 68 -9.39 -1.63 -3.55
N LEU A 69 -10.36 -0.95 -2.96
CA LEU A 69 -11.60 -1.53 -2.45
C LEU A 69 -12.76 -1.34 -3.44
N SER A 70 -12.85 -0.18 -4.09
CA SER A 70 -13.88 0.08 -5.09
C SER A 70 -13.49 1.19 -6.07
N VAL A 71 -14.11 1.18 -7.25
CA VAL A 71 -13.99 2.22 -8.28
C VAL A 71 -15.40 2.62 -8.73
N ASN A 72 -15.70 3.91 -8.79
CA ASN A 72 -17.01 4.42 -9.22
C ASN A 72 -16.88 5.72 -10.03
N PRO A 73 -17.60 5.90 -11.16
CA PRO A 73 -18.48 4.93 -11.80
C PRO A 73 -17.70 3.77 -12.45
N ALA A 74 -18.33 2.61 -12.60
CA ALA A 74 -17.73 1.45 -13.27
C ALA A 74 -17.77 1.56 -14.81
N ARG A 75 -18.40 2.62 -15.34
CA ARG A 75 -18.58 2.89 -16.77
C ARG A 75 -18.44 4.39 -17.02
N GLY A 76 -17.94 4.75 -18.20
CA GLY A 76 -17.69 6.13 -18.61
C GLY A 76 -17.60 6.27 -20.12
N SER A 77 -17.43 7.50 -20.59
CA SER A 77 -17.28 7.80 -22.02
C SER A 77 -15.95 7.28 -22.56
N LEU A 78 -15.98 6.66 -23.76
CA LEU A 78 -14.76 6.28 -24.49
C LEU A 78 -13.93 7.49 -24.93
N ALA A 79 -14.55 8.67 -25.03
CA ALA A 79 -13.87 9.93 -25.35
C ALA A 79 -13.08 10.51 -24.16
N GLY A 80 -13.18 9.90 -22.97
CA GLY A 80 -12.54 10.40 -21.75
C GLY A 80 -13.41 11.38 -20.96
N GLY A 81 -12.81 12.11 -20.03
CA GLY A 81 -13.48 13.11 -19.19
C GLY A 81 -14.36 12.57 -18.05
N THR A 82 -14.44 11.25 -17.88
CA THR A 82 -15.19 10.64 -16.76
C THR A 82 -14.35 10.68 -15.49
N THR A 83 -14.79 11.44 -14.49
CA THR A 83 -14.15 11.44 -13.17
C THR A 83 -14.39 10.10 -12.46
N LEU A 84 -13.30 9.42 -12.08
CA LEU A 84 -13.34 8.17 -11.32
C LEU A 84 -12.98 8.43 -9.85
N THR A 85 -13.77 7.85 -8.95
CA THR A 85 -13.50 7.79 -7.52
C THR A 85 -12.99 6.40 -7.17
N ILE A 86 -11.73 6.31 -6.75
CA ILE A 86 -11.09 5.06 -6.29
C ILE A 86 -11.03 5.09 -4.77
N ARG A 87 -11.68 4.15 -4.10
CA ARG A 87 -11.54 3.95 -2.65
C ARG A 87 -10.56 2.82 -2.37
N GLY A 88 -9.75 3.00 -1.34
CA GLY A 88 -8.71 2.05 -0.99
C GLY A 88 -8.07 2.33 0.36
N ARG A 89 -7.00 1.59 0.64
CA ARG A 89 -6.13 1.76 1.82
C ARG A 89 -4.68 1.86 1.35
N GLY A 90 -3.87 2.60 2.09
CA GLY A 90 -2.44 2.74 1.81
C GLY A 90 -2.07 3.73 0.71
N PHE A 91 -3.03 4.52 0.19
CA PHE A 91 -2.75 5.61 -0.74
C PHE A 91 -1.86 6.68 -0.09
N HIS A 92 -1.02 7.31 -0.90
CA HIS A 92 -0.19 8.42 -0.46
C HIS A 92 -1.08 9.66 -0.28
N SER A 93 -0.73 10.59 0.62
CA SER A 93 -1.50 11.83 0.80
C SER A 93 -1.32 12.80 -0.37
N ASN A 94 -0.11 12.83 -0.95
CA ASN A 94 0.19 13.58 -2.17
C ASN A 94 -0.27 12.81 -3.41
N ALA A 95 -1.24 13.38 -4.15
CA ALA A 95 -1.82 12.82 -5.37
C ALA A 95 -0.78 12.61 -6.49
N SER A 96 0.23 13.48 -6.62
CA SER A 96 1.27 13.41 -7.66
C SER A 96 2.20 12.20 -7.56
N ARG A 97 2.08 11.40 -6.48
CA ARG A 97 2.81 10.14 -6.30
C ARG A 97 1.98 8.91 -6.68
N HIS A 98 0.81 9.10 -7.26
CA HIS A 98 0.00 8.01 -7.79
C HIS A 98 0.08 7.99 -9.31
N GLU A 99 0.14 6.79 -9.84
CA GLU A 99 0.01 6.52 -11.27
C GLU A 99 -1.13 5.53 -11.43
N VAL A 100 -2.10 5.85 -12.30
CA VAL A 100 -3.31 5.05 -12.49
C VAL A 100 -3.46 4.73 -13.96
N PHE A 101 -3.45 3.45 -14.30
CA PHE A 101 -3.71 2.95 -15.65
C PHE A 101 -5.12 2.39 -15.74
N VAL A 102 -5.93 2.95 -16.63
CA VAL A 102 -7.29 2.45 -16.91
C VAL A 102 -7.30 1.75 -18.26
N ARG A 103 -7.69 0.48 -18.27
CA ARG A 103 -7.91 -0.26 -19.51
C ARG A 103 -9.37 -0.16 -19.91
N ILE A 104 -9.62 0.37 -21.10
CA ILE A 104 -10.96 0.57 -21.64
C ILE A 104 -11.36 -0.65 -22.50
N ARG A 105 -12.59 -1.13 -22.34
CA ARG A 105 -13.22 -2.08 -23.27
C ARG A 105 -14.45 -1.40 -23.87
N SER A 106 -14.50 -1.33 -25.20
CA SER A 106 -15.72 -0.89 -25.90
C SER A 106 -16.67 -2.07 -26.03
N VAL A 107 -17.94 -1.84 -25.69
CA VAL A 107 -19.04 -2.77 -25.96
C VAL A 107 -19.94 -2.07 -26.96
N GLN A 108 -19.59 -2.12 -28.24
CA GLN A 108 -20.36 -1.49 -29.30
C GLN A 108 -20.92 -2.58 -30.20
N GLY A 109 -22.21 -2.88 -30.05
CA GLY A 109 -22.79 -4.08 -30.62
C GLY A 109 -22.11 -5.34 -30.08
N ASN A 110 -22.44 -6.49 -30.65
CA ASN A 110 -22.16 -7.83 -30.12
C ASN A 110 -20.66 -8.21 -30.17
N ALA A 111 -19.76 -7.23 -30.38
CA ALA A 111 -18.32 -7.39 -30.49
C ALA A 111 -17.62 -6.51 -29.44
N SER A 112 -16.75 -7.13 -28.63
CA SER A 112 -15.90 -6.43 -27.67
C SER A 112 -14.56 -6.12 -28.33
N THR A 113 -14.30 -4.84 -28.64
CA THR A 113 -12.98 -4.39 -29.10
C THR A 113 -12.14 -3.93 -27.90
N ASN A 114 -10.92 -4.48 -27.81
CA ASN A 114 -9.93 -4.08 -26.81
C ASN A 114 -9.16 -2.87 -27.35
N THR A 115 -9.47 -1.66 -26.90
CA THR A 115 -8.72 -0.45 -27.26
C THR A 115 -7.95 0.06 -26.05
N SER A 116 -6.62 0.06 -26.12
CA SER A 116 -5.76 0.71 -25.12
C SER A 116 -5.54 2.16 -25.52
N ALA A 117 -6.17 3.11 -24.82
CA ALA A 117 -5.89 4.53 -24.94
C ALA A 117 -5.21 5.01 -23.65
N LEU A 118 -4.12 5.79 -23.78
CA LEU A 118 -3.55 6.54 -22.66
C LEU A 118 -4.44 7.78 -22.47
N VAL A 119 -5.23 7.79 -21.39
CA VAL A 119 -6.04 8.95 -21.04
C VAL A 119 -5.34 9.66 -19.88
N ASP A 120 -4.85 10.88 -20.14
CA ASP A 120 -4.41 11.79 -19.07
C ASP A 120 -5.65 12.20 -18.27
N LEU A 121 -5.93 11.51 -17.17
CA LEU A 121 -6.92 11.96 -16.20
C LEU A 121 -6.23 12.81 -15.12
N PRO A 122 -6.66 14.06 -14.89
CA PRO A 122 -6.37 14.74 -13.65
C PRO A 122 -7.09 13.99 -12.52
N CYS A 123 -6.36 13.10 -11.83
CA CYS A 123 -6.86 12.38 -10.68
C CYS A 123 -7.02 13.34 -9.49
N LEU A 124 -8.17 13.98 -9.37
CA LEU A 124 -8.59 14.62 -8.12
C LEU A 124 -9.12 13.54 -7.16
N LEU A 125 -8.21 12.88 -6.44
CA LEU A 125 -8.57 12.04 -5.31
C LEU A 125 -8.92 12.96 -4.12
N SER A 126 -10.21 13.16 -3.84
CA SER A 126 -10.63 13.66 -2.53
C SER A 126 -10.61 12.49 -1.53
N GLY A 127 -9.69 12.55 -0.57
CA GLY A 127 -9.78 11.70 0.61
C GLY A 127 -11.03 12.05 1.42
N PRO A 128 -11.57 11.13 2.24
CA PRO A 128 -12.55 11.53 3.24
C PRO A 128 -11.89 12.59 4.12
N ALA A 129 -12.53 13.76 4.26
CA ALA A 129 -12.21 14.68 5.35
C ALA A 129 -12.28 13.86 6.65
N GLU A 130 -11.20 13.84 7.43
CA GLU A 130 -11.26 13.38 8.81
C GLU A 130 -12.34 14.21 9.51
N ALA A 131 -13.49 13.59 9.74
CA ALA A 131 -14.50 14.10 10.63
C ALA A 131 -14.13 13.67 12.06
N GLY A 132 -13.97 14.65 12.94
CA GLY A 132 -13.83 14.50 14.39
C GLY A 132 -12.39 14.72 14.87
N ALA A 133 -12.12 15.48 15.92
CA ALA A 133 -12.94 16.17 16.90
C ALA A 133 -12.08 17.27 17.56
#